data_AF-A0A364NWC5-F1
#
_entry.id   AF-A0A364NWC5-F1
#
_cell.length_a   1.000
_cell.length_b   1.000
_cell.length_c   1.000
_cell.angle_alpha   90.00
_cell.angle_beta   90.00
_cell.angle_gamma   90.00
#
_symmetry.space_group_name_H-M   'P 1'
#
loop_
_entity.id
_entity.type
_entity.pdbx_description
1 polymer ?
#
loop_
_entity_poly.entity_id
_entity_poly.type
_entity_poly.pdbx_seq_one_letter_code
_entity_poly.pdbx_strand_id
1 'polypeptide(L)'
;MSLSPTMSPGVADSAPQARHGAQLRVLLGVLRQRIVAAIGVLNARRALHAELIGLDHRELDDLGIDPGGIDGFVAAWKPTPRR
;
A
#
# COMPACT_ATOMS: atom_id res chain seq x y z
N MET A 1 -54.34 -31.03 33.19
CA MET A 1 -53.03 -31.26 32.53
C MET A 1 -52.78 -30.07 31.62
N SER A 2 -51.89 -29.15 32.01
CA SER A 2 -51.63 -27.89 31.30
C SER A 2 -50.20 -27.94 30.74
N LEU A 3 -50.06 -27.83 29.42
CA LEU A 3 -48.76 -27.81 28.73
C LEU A 3 -48.44 -26.36 28.37
N SER A 4 -47.48 -25.76 29.09
CA SER A 4 -46.91 -24.47 28.70
C SER A 4 -45.93 -24.67 27.54
N PRO A 5 -46.02 -23.90 26.45
CA PRO A 5 -45.01 -23.94 25.40
C PRO A 5 -43.77 -23.17 25.86
N THR A 6 -42.62 -23.86 25.92
CA THR A 6 -41.30 -23.25 26.05
C THR A 6 -41.01 -22.47 24.78
N MET A 7 -41.09 -21.13 24.87
CA MET A 7 -40.57 -20.24 23.84
C MET A 7 -39.04 -20.35 23.83
N SER A 8 -38.50 -21.02 22.81
CA SER A 8 -37.08 -21.04 22.51
C SER A 8 -36.67 -19.64 22.01
N PRO A 9 -35.61 -19.00 22.54
CA PRO A 9 -35.14 -17.73 21.97
C PRO A 9 -34.58 -18.01 20.58
N GLY A 10 -35.26 -17.47 19.56
CA GLY A 10 -34.78 -17.48 18.19
C GLY A 10 -33.36 -16.92 18.15
N VAL A 11 -32.42 -17.76 17.72
CA VAL A 11 -31.04 -17.40 17.46
C VAL A 11 -31.04 -16.17 16.57
N ALA A 12 -30.38 -15.11 17.05
CA ALA A 12 -30.24 -13.84 16.37
C ALA A 12 -29.68 -14.06 14.96
N ASP A 13 -30.52 -13.86 13.93
CA ASP A 13 -30.09 -13.83 12.54
C ASP A 13 -29.47 -12.46 12.23
N SER A 14 -28.35 -12.16 12.88
CA SER A 14 -27.50 -10.99 12.61
C SER A 14 -26.49 -11.30 11.50
N ALA A 15 -26.91 -12.00 10.43
CA ALA A 15 -26.00 -12.53 9.42
C ALA A 15 -25.64 -11.61 8.22
N PRO A 16 -26.36 -10.52 7.86
CA PRO A 16 -25.93 -9.69 6.74
C PRO A 16 -24.99 -8.54 7.17
N GLN A 17 -25.22 -7.89 8.30
CA GLN A 17 -24.53 -6.63 8.64
C GLN A 17 -23.06 -6.84 9.10
N ALA A 18 -22.77 -7.96 9.77
CA ALA A 18 -21.42 -8.33 10.18
C ALA A 18 -20.49 -8.60 8.99
N ARG A 19 -21.01 -9.17 7.89
CA ARG A 19 -20.25 -9.50 6.68
C ARG A 19 -19.80 -8.24 5.93
N HIS A 20 -20.68 -7.25 5.79
CA HIS A 20 -20.36 -5.96 5.17
C HIS A 20 -19.28 -5.20 5.96
N GLY A 21 -19.38 -5.19 7.29
CA GLY A 21 -18.37 -4.58 8.17
C GLY A 21 -17.00 -5.26 8.11
N ALA A 22 -16.96 -6.58 7.88
CA ALA A 22 -15.71 -7.33 7.71
C ALA A 22 -15.06 -7.04 6.35
N GLN A 23 -15.84 -6.99 5.26
CA GLN A 23 -15.33 -6.67 3.92
C GLN A 23 -14.76 -5.26 3.83
N LEU A 24 -15.43 -4.27 4.43
CA LEU A 24 -14.94 -2.89 4.50
C LEU A 24 -13.58 -2.78 5.22
N ARG A 25 -13.39 -3.53 6.31
CA ARG A 25 -12.10 -3.56 7.04
C ARG A 25 -10.97 -4.15 6.19
N VAL A 26 -11.24 -5.22 5.44
CA VAL A 26 -10.25 -5.81 4.52
C VAL A 26 -9.89 -4.81 3.41
N LEU A 27 -10.88 -4.16 2.80
CA LEU A 27 -10.66 -3.18 1.74
C LEU A 27 -9.82 -1.99 2.23
N LEU A 28 -10.13 -1.48 3.43
CA LEU A 28 -9.37 -0.41 4.07
C LEU A 28 -7.94 -0.85 4.40
N GLY A 29 -7.75 -2.10 4.83
CA GLY A 29 -6.44 -2.69 5.06
C GLY A 29 -5.58 -2.73 3.80
N VAL A 30 -6.14 -3.21 2.69
CA VAL A 30 -5.46 -3.25 1.38
C VAL A 30 -5.14 -1.84 0.89
N LEU A 31 -6.09 -0.90 0.99
CA LEU A 31 -5.87 0.49 0.58
C LEU A 31 -4.75 1.14 1.40
N ARG A 32 -4.77 0.96 2.73
CA ARG A 32 -3.72 1.45 3.62
C ARG A 32 -2.36 0.90 3.24
N GLN A 33 -2.24 -0.41 2.97
CA GLN A 33 -0.98 -1.01 2.54
C GLN A 33 -0.49 -0.42 1.21
N ARG A 34 -1.39 -0.23 0.24
CA ARG A 34 -1.02 0.38 -1.06
C ARG A 34 -0.54 1.82 -0.91
N ILE A 35 -1.19 2.60 -0.06
CA ILE A 35 -0.79 3.99 0.22
C ILE A 35 0.59 4.02 0.90
N VAL A 36 0.79 3.22 1.93
CA VAL A 36 2.09 3.13 2.63
C VAL A 36 3.20 2.71 1.67
N ALA A 37 2.95 1.72 0.82
CA ALA A 37 3.89 1.31 -0.21
C ALA A 37 4.19 2.46 -1.20
N ALA A 38 3.17 3.17 -1.67
CA ALA A 38 3.33 4.29 -2.60
C ALA A 38 4.15 5.44 -1.98
N ILE A 39 3.88 5.79 -0.72
CA ILE A 39 4.65 6.81 0.01
C ILE A 39 6.11 6.35 0.20
N GLY A 40 6.33 5.08 0.52
CA GLY A 40 7.67 4.50 0.60
C GLY A 40 8.44 4.63 -0.70
N VAL A 41 7.81 4.32 -1.83
CA VAL A 41 8.41 4.48 -3.17
C VAL A 41 8.72 5.95 -3.46
N LEU A 42 7.82 6.88 -3.13
CA LEU A 42 8.03 8.31 -3.34
C LEU A 42 9.22 8.83 -2.52
N ASN A 43 9.32 8.44 -1.25
CA ASN A 43 10.43 8.83 -0.39
C ASN A 43 11.76 8.25 -0.90
N ALA A 44 11.75 6.99 -1.35
CA ALA A 44 12.95 6.37 -1.94
C ALA A 44 13.39 7.09 -3.22
N ARG A 45 12.45 7.50 -4.09
CA ARG A 45 12.75 8.29 -5.29
C ARG A 45 13.33 9.66 -4.94
N ARG A 46 12.79 10.34 -3.93
CA ARG A 46 13.32 11.62 -3.46
C ARG A 46 14.75 11.48 -2.92
N ALA A 47 15.02 10.44 -2.14
CA ALA A 47 16.36 10.14 -1.67
C ALA A 47 17.32 9.87 -2.83
N LEU A 48 16.94 8.97 -3.75
CA LEU A 48 17.72 8.67 -4.95
C LEU A 48 18.03 9.92 -5.78
N HIS A 49 17.05 10.79 -5.97
CA HIS A 49 17.22 12.05 -6.69
C HIS A 49 18.23 12.98 -6.01
N ALA A 50 18.17 13.09 -4.68
CA ALA A 50 19.11 13.91 -3.92
C ALA A 50 20.55 13.39 -4.04
N GLU A 51 20.74 12.07 -4.01
CA GLU A 51 22.05 11.44 -4.24
C GLU A 51 22.55 11.73 -5.66
N LEU A 52 21.71 11.54 -6.69
CA LEU A 52 22.09 11.75 -8.09
C LEU A 52 22.44 13.21 -8.41
N ILE A 53 21.73 14.18 -7.84
CA ILE A 53 22.07 15.61 -8.00
C ILE A 53 23.43 15.94 -7.36
N GLY A 54 23.84 15.19 -6.33
CA GLY A 54 25.12 15.37 -5.66
C GLY A 54 26.32 14.82 -6.43
N LEU A 55 26.10 14.01 -7.47
CA LEU A 55 27.16 13.39 -8.27
C LEU A 55 27.72 14.36 -9.32
N ASP A 56 29.02 14.26 -9.57
CA ASP A 56 29.65 15.00 -10.67
C ASP A 56 29.34 14.36 -12.04
N HIS A 57 29.57 15.11 -13.12
CA HIS A 57 29.23 14.69 -14.47
C HIS A 57 29.86 13.35 -14.88
N ARG A 58 31.09 13.06 -14.41
CA ARG A 58 31.74 11.76 -14.66
C ARG A 58 31.07 10.61 -13.94
N GLU A 59 30.66 10.82 -12.69
CA GLU A 59 29.99 9.79 -11.90
C GLU A 59 28.59 9.50 -12.47
N LEU A 60 27.92 10.52 -12.98
CA LEU A 60 26.66 10.36 -13.71
C LEU A 60 26.86 9.62 -15.05
N ASP A 61 27.92 9.93 -15.79
CA ASP A 61 28.27 9.26 -17.05
C ASP A 61 28.62 7.77 -16.83
N ASP A 62 29.34 7.45 -15.75
CA ASP A 62 29.63 6.06 -15.34
C ASP A 62 28.35 5.26 -15.04
N LEU A 63 27.29 5.94 -14.59
CA LEU A 63 25.96 5.37 -14.38
C LEU A 63 25.11 5.35 -15.67
N GLY A 64 25.59 5.96 -16.75
CA GLY A 64 24.86 6.13 -18.01
C GLY A 64 23.69 7.10 -17.90
N ILE A 65 23.75 8.06 -16.97
CA ILE A 65 22.70 9.04 -16.70
C ILE A 65 23.19 10.41 -17.18
N ASP A 66 22.46 11.03 -18.09
CA ASP A 66 22.68 12.43 -18.45
C ASP A 66 22.22 13.36 -17.30
N PRO A 67 22.92 14.48 -17.01
CA PRO A 67 22.50 15.42 -15.96
C PRO A 67 21.08 15.96 -16.14
N GLY A 68 20.63 16.19 -17.38
CA GLY A 68 19.25 16.58 -17.69
C GLY A 68 18.26 15.40 -17.66
N GLY A 69 18.76 14.17 -17.59
CA GLY A 69 18.00 12.92 -17.53
C GLY A 69 17.69 12.41 -16.12
N ILE A 70 18.20 13.04 -15.06
CA ILE A 70 18.04 12.59 -13.67
C ILE A 70 16.56 12.43 -13.30
N ASP A 71 15.72 13.43 -13.61
CA ASP A 71 14.28 13.37 -13.32
C ASP A 71 13.60 12.19 -14.03
N GLY A 72 13.93 11.98 -15.30
CA GLY A 72 13.41 10.87 -16.10
C GLY A 72 13.84 9.51 -15.56
N PHE A 73 15.11 9.39 -15.18
CA PHE A 73 15.66 8.18 -14.57
C PHE A 73 14.95 7.86 -13.24
N VAL A 74 14.85 8.83 -12.33
CA VAL A 74 14.19 8.65 -11.03
C VAL A 74 12.71 8.34 -11.21
N ALA A 75 12.03 8.90 -12.23
CA ALA A 75 10.64 8.59 -12.56
C ALA A 75 10.43 7.19 -13.18
N ALA A 76 11.42 6.66 -13.89
CA ALA A 76 11.38 5.30 -14.44
C ALA A 76 11.81 4.23 -13.41
N TRP A 77 12.65 4.59 -12.44
CA TRP A 77 13.21 3.68 -11.45
C TRP A 77 12.12 2.97 -10.63
N LYS A 78 12.29 1.67 -10.37
CA LYS A 78 11.39 0.88 -9.53
C LYS A 78 12.21 0.20 -8.42
N PRO A 79 11.83 0.37 -7.15
CA PRO A 79 12.51 -0.34 -6.08
C PRO A 79 12.28 -1.84 -6.21
N THR A 80 13.36 -2.61 -6.18
CA THR A 80 13.28 -4.07 -6.13
C THR A 80 12.71 -4.48 -4.77
N PRO A 81 11.61 -5.25 -4.72
CA PRO A 81 11.12 -5.76 -3.44
C PRO A 81 12.19 -6.68 -2.84
N ARG A 82 12.69 -6.33 -1.65
CA ARG A 82 13.53 -7.26 -0.88
C ARG A 82 12.65 -8.46 -0.51
N ARG A 83 13.02 -9.64 -1.01
CA ARG A 83 12.41 -10.92 -0.65
C ARG A 83 12.73 -11.28 0.79
#